data_AF-A0A1Y2R239-F1
#
_entry.id   AF-A0A1Y2R239-F1
#
_cell.length_a   1.000
_cell.length_b   1.000
_cell.length_c   1.000
_cell.angle_alpha   90.00
_cell.angle_beta   90.00
_cell.angle_gamma   90.00
#
_symmetry.space_group_name_H-M   'P 1'
#
loop_
_entity.id
_entity.type
_entity.pdbx_description
1 polymer ?
#
loop_
_entity_poly.entity_id
_entity_poly.type
_entity_poly.pdbx_seq_one_letter_code
_entity_poly.pdbx_strand_id
1 'polypeptide(L)'
;MNCRYLLGLFAAFAAAVIGAGWQIASRHGVTTTLGPMELAVLRYAIPACLLGPILFRTPWPANLTWRAVALLVACGGLPFGLLVLAGAQFAPAAHVGVFMAGTMPLFTALVCRFVLDERVQGLQWLGLTLVAIGVFSLGASSLRAGVAGSWRGDLLFMVAAALWAIYTVAFRRSGLNALQGAALVNTGSALFLVVPLAVWGAPLLFTAPLHDVLLQVLWQGVIAGVLGLVTYSVAIARLGAARASLSAALVPPMTAVGAARLLGEELGWVTASTSLLVAIGIAFASAPRASGGPR
;
A
#
# COMPACT_ATOMS: atom_id res chain seq x y z
N MET A 1 -7.44 27.54 -15.22
CA MET A 1 -6.72 26.41 -14.58
C MET A 1 -6.21 25.48 -15.68
N ASN A 2 -4.92 25.20 -15.77
CA ASN A 2 -4.35 24.47 -16.92
C ASN A 2 -4.89 23.04 -17.00
N CYS A 3 -5.33 22.59 -18.19
CA CYS A 3 -5.84 21.24 -18.44
C CYS A 3 -4.89 20.13 -17.93
N ARG A 4 -3.57 20.38 -18.00
CA ARG A 4 -2.53 19.47 -17.49
C ARG A 4 -2.54 19.33 -15.96
N TYR A 5 -2.89 20.39 -15.24
CA TYR A 5 -2.98 20.39 -13.78
C TYR A 5 -4.24 19.64 -13.33
N LEU A 6 -5.37 19.90 -13.98
CA LEU A 6 -6.63 19.16 -13.78
C LEU A 6 -6.43 17.67 -13.98
N LEU A 7 -5.78 17.27 -15.09
CA LEU A 7 -5.45 15.87 -15.34
C LEU A 7 -4.61 15.25 -14.21
N GLY A 8 -3.65 16.01 -13.67
CA GLY A 8 -2.86 15.58 -12.53
C GLY A 8 -3.70 15.34 -11.27
N LEU A 9 -4.65 16.24 -10.97
CA LEU A 9 -5.57 16.09 -9.84
C LEU A 9 -6.48 14.87 -9.99
N PHE A 10 -7.05 14.67 -11.18
CA PHE A 10 -7.85 13.48 -11.48
C PHE A 10 -7.04 12.20 -11.32
N ALA A 11 -5.79 12.18 -11.80
CA ALA A 11 -4.91 11.03 -11.67
C ALA A 11 -4.54 10.74 -10.20
N ALA A 12 -4.30 11.77 -9.40
CA ALA A 12 -4.03 11.62 -7.96
C ALA A 12 -5.25 11.09 -7.20
N PHE A 13 -6.44 11.62 -7.51
CA PHE A 13 -7.70 11.13 -6.95
C PHE A 13 -7.99 9.68 -7.36
N ALA A 14 -7.80 9.35 -8.64
CA ALA A 14 -7.94 7.98 -9.14
C ALA A 14 -6.98 7.01 -8.43
N ALA A 15 -5.73 7.40 -8.20
CA ALA A 15 -4.77 6.59 -7.44
C ALA A 15 -5.24 6.35 -6.00
N ALA A 16 -5.82 7.35 -5.33
CA ALA A 16 -6.39 7.20 -3.99
C ALA A 16 -7.60 6.24 -3.98
N VAL A 17 -8.50 6.38 -4.95
CA VAL A 17 -9.67 5.50 -5.11
C VAL A 17 -9.25 4.07 -5.39
N ILE A 18 -8.25 3.86 -6.27
CA ILE A 18 -7.69 2.53 -6.54
C ILE A 18 -7.06 1.95 -5.29
N GLY A 19 -6.30 2.74 -4.53
CA GLY A 19 -5.68 2.31 -3.28
C GLY A 19 -6.71 1.88 -2.23
N ALA A 20 -7.75 2.69 -2.02
CA ALA A 20 -8.84 2.37 -1.10
C ALA A 20 -9.66 1.16 -1.58
N GLY A 21 -10.01 1.14 -2.87
CA GLY A 21 -10.72 0.03 -3.51
C GLY A 21 -9.96 -1.29 -3.41
N TRP A 22 -8.63 -1.27 -3.55
CA TRP A 22 -7.79 -2.44 -3.33
C TRP A 22 -7.87 -2.97 -1.89
N GLN A 23 -7.86 -2.09 -0.88
CA GLN A 23 -7.96 -2.51 0.52
C GLN A 23 -9.33 -3.14 0.82
N ILE A 24 -10.40 -2.55 0.30
CA ILE A 24 -11.78 -3.06 0.42
C ILE A 24 -11.91 -4.40 -0.31
N ALA A 25 -11.45 -4.48 -1.56
CA ALA A 25 -11.49 -5.71 -2.36
C ALA A 25 -10.68 -6.83 -1.72
N SER A 26 -9.53 -6.51 -1.11
CA SER A 26 -8.70 -7.48 -0.40
C SER A 26 -9.41 -8.03 0.83
N ARG A 27 -10.01 -7.18 1.67
CA ARG A 27 -10.84 -7.62 2.81
C ARG A 27 -12.00 -8.48 2.33
N HIS A 28 -12.74 -8.02 1.33
CA HIS A 28 -13.85 -8.77 0.74
C HIS A 28 -13.42 -10.17 0.29
N GLY A 29 -12.32 -10.25 -0.47
CA GLY A 29 -11.85 -11.52 -1.01
C GLY A 29 -11.46 -12.52 0.08
N VAL A 30 -10.70 -12.08 1.10
CA VAL A 30 -10.21 -12.99 2.16
C VAL A 30 -11.28 -13.42 3.18
N THR A 31 -12.44 -12.76 3.20
CA THR A 31 -13.54 -13.08 4.13
C THR A 31 -14.76 -13.72 3.49
N THR A 32 -14.76 -13.91 2.16
CA THR A 32 -15.91 -14.48 1.43
C THR A 32 -15.58 -15.86 0.90
N THR A 33 -14.85 -15.94 -0.21
CA THR A 33 -14.65 -17.18 -0.97
C THR A 33 -13.19 -17.53 -1.26
N LEU A 34 -12.27 -16.60 -1.05
CA LEU A 34 -10.84 -16.80 -1.34
C LEU A 34 -10.00 -16.61 -0.08
N GLY A 35 -8.78 -17.15 -0.10
CA GLY A 35 -7.80 -16.99 0.97
C GLY A 35 -6.67 -16.01 0.59
N PRO A 36 -5.77 -15.70 1.54
CA PRO A 36 -4.61 -14.86 1.28
C PRO A 36 -3.69 -15.40 0.17
N MET A 37 -3.56 -16.72 0.06
CA MET A 37 -2.69 -17.33 -0.95
C MET A 37 -3.25 -17.14 -2.36
N GLU A 38 -4.55 -17.36 -2.53
CA GLU A 38 -5.25 -17.16 -3.79
C GLU A 38 -5.16 -15.71 -4.25
N LEU A 39 -5.41 -14.76 -3.35
CA LEU A 39 -5.28 -13.34 -3.69
C LEU A 39 -3.83 -12.95 -3.98
N ALA A 40 -2.85 -13.56 -3.32
CA ALA A 40 -1.43 -13.34 -3.63
C ALA A 40 -1.08 -13.83 -5.04
N VAL A 41 -1.62 -14.98 -5.48
CA VAL A 41 -1.48 -15.45 -6.87
C VAL A 41 -2.01 -14.41 -7.83
N LEU A 42 -3.26 -13.96 -7.65
CA LEU A 42 -3.88 -12.99 -8.54
C LEU A 42 -3.12 -11.65 -8.55
N ARG A 43 -2.64 -11.23 -7.38
CA ARG A 43 -1.90 -9.97 -7.19
C ARG A 43 -0.54 -9.96 -7.86
N TYR A 44 0.21 -11.07 -7.84
CA TYR A 44 1.60 -11.08 -8.32
C TYR A 44 1.76 -11.76 -9.67
N ALA A 45 1.03 -12.85 -9.94
CA ALA A 45 1.14 -13.57 -11.20
C ALA A 45 0.64 -12.73 -12.38
N ILE A 46 -0.52 -12.07 -12.24
CA ILE A 46 -1.11 -11.30 -13.34
C ILE A 46 -0.19 -10.12 -13.73
N PRO A 47 0.26 -9.23 -12.82
CA PRO A 47 1.19 -8.18 -13.19
C PRO A 47 2.55 -8.70 -13.63
N ALA A 48 3.03 -9.84 -13.10
CA ALA A 48 4.26 -10.47 -13.58
C ALA A 48 4.13 -10.91 -15.05
N CYS A 49 3.00 -11.47 -15.47
CA CYS A 49 2.76 -11.81 -16.87
C CYS A 49 2.70 -10.57 -17.77
N LEU A 50 2.06 -9.49 -17.30
CA LEU A 50 1.88 -8.26 -18.07
C LEU A 50 3.17 -7.42 -18.16
N LEU A 51 3.92 -7.32 -17.05
CA LEU A 51 5.09 -6.43 -16.92
C LEU A 51 6.43 -7.18 -17.02
N GLY A 52 6.46 -8.49 -16.78
CA GLY A 52 7.66 -9.32 -16.83
C GLY A 52 8.48 -9.20 -18.13
N PRO A 53 7.86 -9.08 -19.33
CA PRO A 53 8.61 -8.88 -20.57
C PRO A 53 9.49 -7.62 -20.58
N ILE A 54 9.21 -6.63 -19.72
CA ILE A 54 10.00 -5.39 -19.61
C ILE A 54 11.38 -5.66 -19.01
N LEU A 55 11.50 -6.68 -18.16
CA LEU A 55 12.75 -7.09 -17.50
C LEU A 55 13.85 -7.49 -18.50
N PHE A 56 13.45 -7.94 -19.69
CA PHE A 56 14.34 -8.38 -20.75
C PHE A 56 14.56 -7.33 -21.84
N ARG A 57 13.75 -6.25 -21.84
CA ARG A 57 13.75 -5.23 -22.91
C ARG A 57 14.40 -3.92 -22.52
N THR A 58 14.60 -3.68 -21.23
CA THR A 58 15.16 -2.42 -20.73
C THR A 58 16.46 -2.68 -19.97
N PRO A 59 17.53 -1.91 -20.23
CA PRO A 59 18.77 -2.07 -19.48
C PRO A 59 18.56 -1.77 -18.00
N TRP A 60 19.24 -2.54 -17.16
CA TRP A 60 19.20 -2.38 -15.72
C TRP A 60 20.14 -1.27 -15.26
N PRO A 61 19.78 -0.52 -14.19
CA PRO A 61 20.68 0.47 -13.60
C PRO A 61 21.98 -0.20 -13.13
N ALA A 62 23.13 0.42 -13.42
CA ALA A 62 24.44 -0.15 -13.07
C ALA A 62 24.67 -0.28 -11.54
N ASN A 63 23.96 0.53 -10.75
CA ASN A 63 23.98 0.52 -9.29
C ASN A 63 23.00 -0.49 -8.66
N LEU A 64 22.26 -1.27 -9.47
CA LEU A 64 21.33 -2.26 -8.95
C LEU A 64 22.10 -3.47 -8.41
N THR A 65 22.09 -3.63 -7.09
CA THR A 65 22.74 -4.76 -6.41
C THR A 65 21.74 -5.89 -6.13
N TRP A 66 22.22 -7.12 -6.02
CA TRP A 66 21.38 -8.27 -5.63
C TRP A 66 20.70 -8.05 -4.27
N ARG A 67 21.36 -7.34 -3.34
CA ARG A 67 20.79 -6.97 -2.03
C ARG A 67 19.62 -6.01 -2.19
N ALA A 68 19.74 -5.04 -3.09
CA ALA A 68 18.63 -4.13 -3.41
C ALA A 68 17.47 -4.92 -4.02
N VAL A 69 17.73 -5.83 -4.97
CA VAL A 69 16.68 -6.70 -5.55
C VAL A 69 15.98 -7.53 -4.47
N ALA A 70 16.74 -8.17 -3.57
CA ALA A 70 16.18 -8.97 -2.48
C ALA A 70 15.30 -8.13 -1.54
N LEU A 71 15.76 -6.93 -1.15
CA LEU A 71 14.96 -6.00 -0.34
C LEU A 71 13.71 -5.53 -1.08
N LEU A 72 13.80 -5.23 -2.38
CA LEU A 72 12.66 -4.79 -3.17
C LEU A 72 11.56 -5.86 -3.20
N VAL A 73 11.93 -7.11 -3.48
CA VAL A 73 10.98 -8.23 -3.56
C VAL A 73 10.47 -8.62 -2.18
N ALA A 74 11.33 -8.70 -1.16
CA ALA A 74 10.93 -9.11 0.19
C ALA A 74 10.07 -8.05 0.89
N CYS A 75 10.37 -6.77 0.69
CA CYS A 75 9.73 -5.69 1.45
C CYS A 75 8.60 -4.97 0.70
N GLY A 76 8.59 -5.00 -0.64
CA GLY A 76 7.51 -4.42 -1.46
C GLY A 76 6.62 -5.46 -2.14
N GLY A 77 7.04 -6.73 -2.12
CA GLY A 77 6.41 -7.82 -2.85
C GLY A 77 5.68 -8.82 -1.96
N LEU A 78 5.89 -10.12 -2.22
CA LEU A 78 5.10 -11.21 -1.63
C LEU A 78 4.96 -11.14 -0.10
N PRO A 79 6.04 -11.02 0.71
CA PRO A 79 5.89 -10.99 2.17
C PRO A 79 5.05 -9.81 2.65
N PHE A 80 5.27 -8.62 2.08
CA PHE A 80 4.42 -7.45 2.34
C PHE A 80 2.95 -7.74 2.02
N GLY A 81 2.67 -8.26 0.82
CA GLY A 81 1.30 -8.57 0.40
C GLY A 81 0.63 -9.62 1.28
N LEU A 82 1.34 -10.69 1.65
CA LEU A 82 0.82 -11.74 2.52
C LEU A 82 0.52 -11.21 3.93
N LEU A 83 1.34 -10.32 4.48
CA LEU A 83 1.05 -9.68 5.77
C LEU A 83 -0.25 -8.86 5.70
N VAL A 84 -0.46 -8.10 4.63
CA VAL A 84 -1.69 -7.33 4.45
C VAL A 84 -2.90 -8.26 4.25
N LEU A 85 -2.77 -9.29 3.41
CA LEU A 85 -3.86 -10.21 3.12
C LEU A 85 -4.23 -11.06 4.35
N ALA A 86 -3.24 -11.55 5.10
CA ALA A 86 -3.46 -12.25 6.36
C ALA A 86 -4.04 -11.32 7.43
N GLY A 87 -3.55 -10.08 7.54
CA GLY A 87 -4.08 -9.09 8.48
C GLY A 87 -5.53 -8.75 8.20
N ALA A 88 -5.88 -8.66 6.91
CA ALA A 88 -7.24 -8.43 6.45
C ALA A 88 -8.19 -9.61 6.72
N GLN A 89 -7.74 -10.76 7.24
CA GLN A 89 -8.63 -11.80 7.77
C GLN A 89 -9.11 -11.44 9.19
N PHE A 90 -8.25 -10.81 9.98
CA PHE A 90 -8.50 -10.54 11.41
C PHE A 90 -9.11 -9.17 11.66
N ALA A 91 -8.78 -8.17 10.85
CA ALA A 91 -9.17 -6.79 11.07
C ALA A 91 -10.04 -6.22 9.93
N PRO A 92 -10.93 -5.26 10.23
CA PRO A 92 -11.75 -4.56 9.23
C PRO A 92 -10.91 -3.88 8.14
N ALA A 93 -11.48 -3.65 6.96
CA ALA A 93 -10.76 -2.95 5.88
C ALA A 93 -10.35 -1.53 6.29
N ALA A 94 -11.15 -0.84 7.10
CA ALA A 94 -10.81 0.48 7.64
C ALA A 94 -9.46 0.48 8.39
N HIS A 95 -9.13 -0.62 9.08
CA HIS A 95 -7.87 -0.78 9.79
C HIS A 95 -6.69 -0.92 8.82
N VAL A 96 -6.88 -1.53 7.65
CA VAL A 96 -5.87 -1.54 6.57
C VAL A 96 -5.52 -0.10 6.18
N GLY A 97 -6.54 0.75 6.00
CA GLY A 97 -6.34 2.17 5.67
C GLY A 97 -5.55 2.92 6.74
N VAL A 98 -5.91 2.74 8.00
CA VAL A 98 -5.26 3.44 9.12
C VAL A 98 -3.88 2.89 9.46
N PHE A 99 -3.75 1.59 9.71
CA PHE A 99 -2.51 1.00 10.20
C PHE A 99 -1.50 0.75 9.10
N MET A 100 -1.92 0.38 7.89
CA MET A 100 -0.99 0.20 6.77
C MET A 100 -0.76 1.55 6.07
N ALA A 101 -1.77 2.10 5.38
CA ALA A 101 -1.56 3.32 4.59
C ALA A 101 -1.25 4.54 5.45
N GLY A 102 -1.89 4.67 6.61
CA GLY A 102 -1.69 5.75 7.55
C GLY A 102 -0.29 5.85 8.15
N THR A 103 0.32 4.71 8.50
CA THR A 103 1.63 4.70 9.19
C THR A 103 2.83 4.67 8.24
N MET A 104 2.62 4.43 6.94
CA MET A 104 3.71 4.42 5.95
C MET A 104 4.62 5.65 6.03
N PRO A 105 4.13 6.91 6.15
CA PRO A 105 5.00 8.07 6.28
C PRO A 105 5.83 8.07 7.56
N LEU A 106 5.30 7.51 8.66
CA LEU A 106 6.00 7.42 9.95
C LEU A 106 7.18 6.46 9.85
N PHE A 107 6.95 5.24 9.36
CA PHE A 107 8.04 4.29 9.15
C PHE A 107 9.03 4.77 8.09
N THR A 108 8.55 5.40 7.01
CA THR A 108 9.43 5.94 5.96
C THR A 108 10.34 7.03 6.51
N ALA A 109 9.80 7.96 7.33
CA ALA A 109 10.61 8.98 7.99
C ALA A 109 11.67 8.36 8.91
N LEU A 110 11.32 7.31 9.65
CA LEU A 110 12.25 6.58 10.52
C LEU A 110 13.39 5.93 9.72
N VAL A 111 13.05 5.18 8.67
CA VAL A 111 14.06 4.53 7.80
C VAL A 111 14.94 5.58 7.13
N CYS A 112 14.37 6.67 6.59
CA CYS A 112 15.14 7.76 6.00
C CYS A 112 16.07 8.43 7.03
N ARG A 113 15.63 8.62 8.29
CA ARG A 113 16.46 9.21 9.34
C ARG A 113 17.68 8.35 9.67
N PHE A 114 17.53 7.02 9.71
CA PHE A 114 18.63 6.11 10.04
C PHE A 114 19.51 5.75 8.85
N VAL A 115 18.94 5.69 7.64
CA VAL A 115 19.64 5.20 6.44
C VAL A 115 20.19 6.33 5.58
N LEU A 116 19.51 7.48 5.53
CA LEU A 116 19.84 8.65 4.69
C LEU A 116 20.27 9.87 5.50
N ASP A 117 20.27 9.79 6.84
CA ASP A 117 20.50 10.92 7.76
C ASP A 117 19.56 12.13 7.50
N GLU A 118 18.38 11.86 6.89
CA GLU A 118 17.38 12.89 6.63
C GLU A 118 16.70 13.34 7.93
N ARG A 119 16.64 14.65 8.16
CA ARG A 119 15.99 15.22 9.34
C ARG A 119 14.50 15.47 9.07
N VAL A 120 13.67 15.07 10.02
CA VAL A 120 12.25 15.44 10.07
C VAL A 120 12.16 16.89 10.56
N GLN A 121 11.43 17.75 9.85
CA GLN A 121 11.37 19.19 10.16
C GLN A 121 9.95 19.77 10.03
N GLY A 122 9.64 20.74 10.89
CA GLY A 122 8.44 21.58 10.80
C GLY A 122 7.13 20.78 10.78
N LEU A 123 6.30 21.04 9.75
CA LEU A 123 5.00 20.39 9.56
C LEU A 123 5.08 18.87 9.44
N GLN A 124 6.24 18.33 9.03
CA GLN A 124 6.41 16.88 8.96
C GLN A 124 6.32 16.24 10.34
N TRP A 125 6.92 16.87 11.37
CA TRP A 125 6.80 16.39 12.75
C TRP A 125 5.36 16.40 13.24
N LEU A 126 4.64 17.49 12.99
CA LEU A 126 3.22 17.59 13.35
C LEU A 126 2.42 16.46 12.70
N GLY A 127 2.60 16.25 11.39
CA GLY A 127 1.90 15.20 10.66
C GLY A 127 2.17 13.80 11.23
N LEU A 128 3.43 13.47 11.51
CA LEU A 128 3.82 12.19 12.10
C LEU A 128 3.24 11.99 13.51
N THR A 129 3.19 13.03 14.33
CA THR A 129 2.60 12.98 15.67
C THR A 129 1.09 12.74 15.59
N LEU A 130 0.38 13.40 14.67
CA LEU A 130 -1.06 13.18 14.46
C LEU A 130 -1.35 11.74 14.03
N VAL A 131 -0.55 11.20 13.10
CA VAL A 131 -0.64 9.79 12.69
C VAL A 131 -0.42 8.86 13.90
N ALA A 132 0.63 9.10 14.69
CA ALA A 132 0.95 8.28 15.86
C ALA A 132 -0.17 8.28 16.91
N ILE A 133 -0.76 9.46 17.19
CA ILE A 133 -1.89 9.59 18.11
C ILE A 133 -3.08 8.78 17.59
N GLY A 134 -3.47 8.97 16.33
CA GLY A 134 -4.63 8.26 15.75
C GLY A 134 -4.47 6.74 15.78
N VAL A 135 -3.29 6.25 15.41
CA VAL A 135 -2.94 4.82 15.41
C VAL A 135 -2.95 4.25 16.82
N PHE A 136 -2.41 4.98 17.81
CA PHE A 136 -2.46 4.56 19.20
C PHE A 136 -3.89 4.52 19.74
N SER A 137 -4.70 5.54 19.43
CA SER A 137 -6.11 5.60 19.84
C SER A 137 -6.92 4.43 19.28
N LEU A 138 -6.78 4.13 17.98
CA LEU A 138 -7.48 3.00 17.37
C LEU A 138 -6.94 1.67 17.89
N GLY A 139 -5.62 1.50 18.01
CA GLY A 139 -5.02 0.26 18.51
C GLY A 139 -5.41 -0.05 19.96
N ALA A 140 -5.48 0.97 20.82
CA ALA A 140 -5.98 0.83 22.18
C ALA A 140 -7.46 0.40 22.20
N SER A 141 -8.27 0.89 21.26
CA SER A 141 -9.67 0.46 21.13
C SER A 141 -9.78 -0.98 20.64
N SER A 142 -8.98 -1.41 19.67
CA SER A 142 -8.90 -2.80 19.19
C SER A 142 -8.56 -3.77 20.32
N LEU A 143 -7.61 -3.39 21.19
CA LEU A 143 -7.21 -4.20 22.35
C LEU A 143 -8.30 -4.28 23.43
N ARG A 144 -9.00 -3.18 23.70
CA ARG A 144 -10.04 -3.11 24.75
C ARG A 144 -11.36 -3.73 24.34
N ALA A 145 -11.78 -3.53 23.09
CA ALA A 145 -13.10 -3.92 22.63
C ALA A 145 -13.25 -5.44 22.48
N GLY A 146 -12.16 -6.22 22.57
CA GLY A 146 -12.21 -7.68 22.52
C GLY A 146 -12.78 -8.24 21.22
N VAL A 147 -12.96 -7.41 20.17
CA VAL A 147 -13.54 -7.79 18.89
C VAL A 147 -12.58 -8.76 18.19
N ALA A 148 -12.80 -10.05 18.42
CA ALA A 148 -12.36 -11.19 17.62
C ALA A 148 -10.90 -11.17 17.09
N GLY A 149 -9.94 -10.61 17.83
CA GLY A 149 -8.53 -10.64 17.44
C GLY A 149 -8.11 -9.63 16.37
N SER A 150 -8.86 -8.54 16.18
CA SER A 150 -8.52 -7.45 15.23
C SER A 150 -7.12 -6.86 15.46
N TRP A 151 -6.65 -6.81 16.70
CA TRP A 151 -5.28 -6.38 17.04
C TRP A 151 -4.20 -7.17 16.31
N ARG A 152 -4.45 -8.44 15.94
CA ARG A 152 -3.52 -9.25 15.15
C ARG A 152 -3.37 -8.68 13.74
N GLY A 153 -4.50 -8.30 13.14
CA GLY A 153 -4.51 -7.63 11.84
C GLY A 153 -3.79 -6.28 11.90
N ASP A 154 -4.05 -5.50 12.94
CA ASP A 154 -3.39 -4.20 13.16
C ASP A 154 -1.86 -4.33 13.22
N LEU A 155 -1.35 -5.32 13.97
CA LEU A 155 0.09 -5.61 14.02
C LEU A 155 0.64 -6.02 12.66
N LEU A 156 -0.04 -6.92 11.94
CA LEU A 156 0.38 -7.36 10.60
C LEU A 156 0.43 -6.18 9.62
N PHE A 157 -0.52 -5.26 9.69
CA PHE A 157 -0.53 -4.03 8.88
C PHE A 157 0.63 -3.09 9.23
N MET A 158 0.98 -2.95 10.52
CA MET A 158 2.13 -2.14 10.93
C MET A 158 3.45 -2.76 10.46
N VAL A 159 3.60 -4.09 10.54
CA VAL A 159 4.79 -4.78 9.98
C VAL A 159 4.84 -4.59 8.47
N ALA A 160 3.71 -4.70 7.77
CA ALA A 160 3.63 -4.44 6.34
C ALA A 160 4.03 -2.98 6.02
N ALA A 161 3.58 -1.98 6.79
CA ALA A 161 3.98 -0.60 6.61
C ALA A 161 5.48 -0.38 6.82
N ALA A 162 6.10 -1.07 7.79
CA ALA A 162 7.54 -1.04 8.03
C ALA A 162 8.32 -1.67 6.87
N LEU A 163 7.87 -2.81 6.33
CA LEU A 163 8.44 -3.40 5.12
C LEU A 163 8.33 -2.43 3.94
N TRP A 164 7.15 -1.85 3.74
CA TRP A 164 6.97 -0.88 2.67
C TRP A 164 7.93 0.32 2.79
N ALA A 165 8.17 0.82 4.00
CA ALA A 165 9.14 1.88 4.24
C ALA A 165 10.56 1.49 3.79
N ILE A 166 11.01 0.28 4.13
CA ILE A 166 12.29 -0.27 3.65
C ILE A 166 12.31 -0.35 2.12
N TYR A 167 11.23 -0.85 1.51
CA TYR A 167 11.06 -0.90 0.06
C TYR A 167 11.19 0.48 -0.57
N THR A 168 10.54 1.51 -0.03
CA THR A 168 10.60 2.87 -0.62
C THR A 168 12.02 3.43 -0.65
N VAL A 169 12.82 3.20 0.40
CA VAL A 169 14.20 3.66 0.48
C VAL A 169 15.12 2.83 -0.43
N ALA A 170 14.93 1.51 -0.46
CA ALA A 170 15.64 0.62 -1.38
C ALA A 170 15.35 0.98 -2.85
N PHE A 171 14.09 1.25 -3.17
CA PHE A 171 13.65 1.65 -4.51
C PHE A 171 14.27 2.98 -4.92
N ARG A 172 14.27 3.99 -4.04
CA ARG A 172 14.93 5.27 -4.29
C ARG A 172 16.41 5.13 -4.64
N ARG A 173 17.11 4.19 -3.97
CA ARG A 173 18.55 3.93 -4.21
C ARG A 173 18.83 3.02 -5.41
N SER A 174 17.83 2.29 -5.90
CA SER A 174 17.99 1.29 -6.96
C SER A 174 18.21 1.88 -8.36
N GLY A 175 17.81 3.14 -8.58
CA GLY A 175 17.84 3.77 -9.90
C GLY A 175 16.77 3.24 -10.87
N LEU A 176 15.90 2.31 -10.43
CA LEU A 176 14.83 1.77 -11.26
C LEU A 176 13.76 2.83 -11.54
N ASN A 177 13.26 2.84 -12.77
CA ASN A 177 12.02 3.55 -13.03
C ASN A 177 10.81 2.79 -12.44
N ALA A 178 9.66 3.47 -12.33
CA ALA A 178 8.45 2.91 -11.71
C ALA A 178 8.00 1.57 -12.34
N LEU A 179 8.13 1.45 -13.67
CA LEU A 179 7.69 0.28 -14.41
C LEU A 179 8.66 -0.89 -14.24
N GLN A 180 9.97 -0.65 -14.25
CA GLN A 180 10.99 -1.65 -13.92
C GLN A 180 10.85 -2.15 -12.49
N GLY A 181 10.62 -1.24 -11.54
CA GLY A 181 10.37 -1.59 -10.14
C GLY A 181 9.17 -2.50 -9.97
N ALA A 182 8.03 -2.13 -10.57
CA ALA A 182 6.83 -2.95 -10.55
C ALA A 182 7.04 -4.30 -11.23
N ALA A 183 7.68 -4.34 -12.41
CA ALA A 183 7.99 -5.58 -13.10
C ALA A 183 8.87 -6.50 -12.23
N LEU A 184 9.92 -5.95 -11.60
CA LEU A 184 10.86 -6.70 -10.78
C LEU A 184 10.19 -7.26 -9.52
N VAL A 185 9.44 -6.40 -8.80
CA VAL A 185 8.76 -6.79 -7.57
C VAL A 185 7.70 -7.85 -7.85
N ASN A 186 6.85 -7.66 -8.88
CA ASN A 186 5.79 -8.61 -9.18
C ASN A 186 6.36 -9.94 -9.71
N THR A 187 7.34 -9.91 -10.61
CA THR A 187 7.95 -11.14 -11.15
C THR A 187 8.74 -11.88 -10.07
N GLY A 188 9.54 -11.18 -9.28
CA GLY A 188 10.26 -11.78 -8.15
C GLY A 188 9.31 -12.35 -7.09
N SER A 189 8.18 -11.68 -6.84
CA SER A 189 7.15 -12.16 -5.93
C SER A 189 6.41 -13.39 -6.47
N ALA A 190 6.10 -13.42 -7.78
CA ALA A 190 5.50 -14.57 -8.42
C ALA A 190 6.43 -15.80 -8.39
N LEU A 191 7.74 -15.59 -8.57
CA LEU A 191 8.73 -16.66 -8.41
C LEU A 191 8.84 -17.11 -6.94
N PHE A 192 8.87 -16.17 -6.00
CA PHE A 192 8.91 -16.51 -4.58
C PHE A 192 7.65 -17.26 -4.13
N LEU A 193 6.50 -16.97 -4.75
CA LEU A 193 5.20 -17.59 -4.46
C LEU A 193 5.15 -19.08 -4.82
N VAL A 194 6.01 -19.57 -5.71
CA VAL A 194 6.07 -20.99 -6.11
C VAL A 194 6.30 -21.91 -4.90
N VAL A 195 7.16 -21.52 -3.95
CA VAL A 195 7.47 -22.34 -2.77
C VAL A 195 6.27 -22.43 -1.83
N PRO A 196 5.65 -21.33 -1.37
CA PRO A 196 4.40 -21.37 -0.63
C PRO A 196 3.28 -22.15 -1.32
N LEU A 197 3.12 -22.01 -2.64
CA LEU A 197 2.11 -22.73 -3.40
C LEU A 197 2.36 -24.24 -3.41
N ALA A 198 3.61 -24.68 -3.50
CA ALA A 198 3.94 -26.10 -3.45
C ALA A 198 3.63 -26.73 -2.08
N VAL A 199 3.70 -25.95 -1.00
CA VAL A 199 3.46 -26.44 0.38
C VAL A 199 1.98 -26.36 0.78
N TRP A 200 1.31 -25.22 0.50
CA TRP A 200 -0.04 -24.95 1.00
C TRP A 200 -1.12 -24.96 -0.08
N GLY A 201 -0.73 -24.86 -1.36
CA GLY A 201 -1.67 -24.76 -2.47
C GLY A 201 -2.47 -23.45 -2.49
N ALA A 202 -3.31 -23.33 -3.52
CA ALA A 202 -4.31 -22.27 -3.67
C ALA A 202 -5.65 -22.87 -4.16
N PRO A 203 -6.20 -23.88 -3.46
CA PRO A 203 -7.28 -24.70 -3.98
C PRO A 203 -8.58 -23.91 -4.22
N LEU A 204 -8.79 -22.81 -3.48
CA LEU A 204 -10.01 -22.02 -3.60
C LEU A 204 -10.13 -21.32 -4.95
N LEU A 205 -9.03 -21.13 -5.70
CA LEU A 205 -9.10 -20.60 -7.08
C LEU A 205 -9.91 -21.50 -8.02
N PHE A 206 -9.98 -22.80 -7.74
CA PHE A 206 -10.65 -23.77 -8.62
C PHE A 206 -12.05 -24.13 -8.14
N THR A 207 -12.39 -23.81 -6.88
CA THR A 207 -13.68 -24.15 -6.27
C THR A 207 -14.56 -22.95 -5.99
N ALA A 208 -13.99 -21.74 -5.88
CA ALA A 208 -14.75 -20.51 -5.67
C ALA A 208 -15.62 -20.15 -6.88
N PRO A 209 -16.74 -19.43 -6.67
CA PRO A 209 -17.55 -18.92 -7.76
C PRO A 209 -16.73 -18.09 -8.75
N LEU A 210 -16.90 -18.35 -10.05
CA LEU A 210 -16.12 -17.68 -11.10
C LEU A 210 -16.23 -16.15 -11.04
N HIS A 211 -17.41 -15.64 -10.69
CA HIS A 211 -17.64 -14.21 -10.49
C HIS A 211 -16.67 -13.59 -9.47
N ASP A 212 -16.47 -14.25 -8.33
CA ASP A 212 -15.63 -13.73 -7.25
C ASP A 212 -14.14 -13.76 -7.63
N VAL A 213 -13.73 -14.82 -8.33
CA VAL A 213 -12.38 -14.93 -8.88
C VAL A 213 -12.14 -13.82 -9.91
N LEU A 214 -13.07 -13.59 -10.84
CA LEU A 214 -12.95 -12.54 -11.86
C LEU A 214 -12.91 -11.13 -11.23
N LEU A 215 -13.71 -10.89 -10.20
CA LEU A 215 -13.67 -9.64 -9.44
C LEU A 215 -12.28 -9.41 -8.85
N GLN A 216 -11.66 -10.44 -8.26
CA GLN A 216 -10.33 -10.33 -7.66
C GLN A 216 -9.21 -10.29 -8.71
N VAL A 217 -9.34 -10.98 -9.84
CA VAL A 217 -8.45 -10.85 -11.00
C VAL A 217 -8.39 -9.38 -11.45
N LEU A 218 -9.55 -8.75 -11.57
CA LEU A 218 -9.65 -7.35 -11.97
C LEU A 218 -9.04 -6.41 -10.92
N TRP A 219 -9.44 -6.54 -9.66
CA TRP A 219 -8.99 -5.63 -8.59
C TRP A 219 -7.52 -5.83 -8.21
N GLN A 220 -7.09 -7.07 -7.99
CA GLN A 220 -5.73 -7.39 -7.54
C GLN A 220 -4.71 -7.25 -8.68
N GLY A 221 -5.01 -7.84 -9.85
CA GLY A 221 -4.08 -7.92 -10.96
C GLY A 221 -4.05 -6.64 -11.81
N VAL A 222 -5.19 -6.21 -12.32
CA VAL A 222 -5.24 -5.16 -13.34
C VAL A 222 -5.33 -3.77 -12.71
N ILE A 223 -6.34 -3.52 -11.88
CA ILE A 223 -6.63 -2.19 -11.33
C ILE A 223 -5.53 -1.79 -10.34
N ALA A 224 -5.31 -2.56 -9.29
CA ALA A 224 -4.29 -2.24 -8.30
C ALA A 224 -2.86 -2.49 -8.84
N GLY A 225 -2.65 -3.62 -9.51
CA GLY A 225 -1.32 -4.06 -9.95
C GLY A 225 -0.73 -3.25 -11.11
N VAL A 226 -1.56 -2.70 -12.02
CA VAL A 226 -1.09 -1.97 -13.20
C VAL A 226 -1.64 -0.54 -13.23
N LEU A 227 -2.96 -0.36 -13.20
CA LEU A 227 -3.56 0.98 -13.37
C LEU A 227 -3.18 1.92 -12.23
N GLY A 228 -3.13 1.45 -10.98
CA GLY A 228 -2.73 2.25 -9.83
C GLY A 228 -1.33 2.86 -10.00
N LEU A 229 -0.38 2.09 -10.53
CA LEU A 229 0.96 2.56 -10.85
C LEU A 229 0.94 3.63 -11.93
N VAL A 230 0.17 3.42 -13.00
CA VAL A 230 0.05 4.35 -14.12
C VAL A 230 -0.58 5.66 -13.65
N THR A 231 -1.70 5.62 -12.93
CA THR A 231 -2.41 6.81 -12.44
C THR A 231 -1.53 7.60 -11.48
N TYR A 232 -0.82 6.92 -10.56
CA TYR A 232 0.06 7.60 -9.63
C TYR A 232 1.29 8.20 -10.33
N SER A 233 1.85 7.51 -11.32
CA SER A 233 2.96 8.04 -12.13
C SER A 233 2.55 9.28 -12.92
N VAL A 234 1.34 9.29 -13.49
CA VAL A 234 0.77 10.47 -14.16
C VAL A 234 0.58 11.61 -13.15
N ALA A 235 0.09 11.33 -11.94
CA ALA A 235 -0.04 12.33 -10.90
C ALA A 235 1.32 12.98 -10.55
N ILE A 236 2.37 12.18 -10.37
CA ILE A 236 3.74 12.67 -10.13
C ILE A 236 4.22 13.52 -11.30
N ALA A 237 4.06 13.05 -12.55
CA ALA A 237 4.53 13.75 -13.74
C ALA A 237 3.82 15.10 -13.99
N ARG A 238 2.58 15.27 -13.51
CA ARG A 238 1.78 16.49 -13.71
C ARG A 238 1.78 17.43 -12.52
N LEU A 239 1.86 16.91 -11.29
CA LEU A 239 1.77 17.69 -10.05
C LEU A 239 3.09 17.82 -9.30
N GLY A 240 4.07 16.95 -9.59
CA GLY A 240 5.26 16.75 -8.77
C GLY A 240 5.01 15.76 -7.62
N ALA A 241 6.09 15.12 -7.14
CA ALA A 241 6.01 14.05 -6.14
C ALA A 241 5.33 14.48 -4.83
N ALA A 242 5.64 15.67 -4.31
CA ALA A 242 5.08 16.17 -3.05
C ALA A 242 3.56 16.39 -3.12
N ARG A 243 3.03 16.89 -4.25
CA ARG A 243 1.59 17.08 -4.42
C ARG A 243 0.88 15.76 -4.72
N ALA A 244 1.50 14.89 -5.50
CA ALA A 244 0.95 13.57 -5.78
C ALA A 244 0.84 12.72 -4.51
N SER A 245 1.80 12.81 -3.58
CA SER A 245 1.77 12.02 -2.33
C SER A 245 0.62 12.41 -1.39
N LEU A 246 0.03 13.60 -1.53
CA LEU A 246 -1.18 13.99 -0.79
C LEU A 246 -2.38 13.10 -1.11
N SER A 247 -2.39 12.41 -2.26
CA SER A 247 -3.43 11.40 -2.56
C SER A 247 -3.49 10.29 -1.52
N ALA A 248 -2.36 9.94 -0.89
CA ALA A 248 -2.32 8.93 0.17
C ALA A 248 -3.14 9.33 1.40
N ALA A 249 -3.29 10.64 1.68
CA ALA A 249 -4.12 11.14 2.77
C ALA A 249 -5.61 10.80 2.60
N LEU A 250 -6.06 10.63 1.35
CA LEU A 250 -7.45 10.30 1.06
C LEU A 250 -7.76 8.82 1.27
N VAL A 251 -6.73 7.95 1.30
CA VAL A 251 -6.92 6.50 1.34
C VAL A 251 -7.61 6.04 2.64
N PRO A 252 -7.15 6.38 3.86
CA PRO A 252 -7.82 5.93 5.09
C PRO A 252 -9.32 6.27 5.17
N PRO A 253 -9.77 7.52 4.96
CA PRO A 253 -11.19 7.84 5.01
C PRO A 253 -11.98 7.20 3.87
N MET A 254 -11.42 7.09 2.66
CA MET A 254 -12.08 6.40 1.55
C MET A 254 -12.25 4.90 1.83
N THR A 255 -11.23 4.25 2.38
CA THR A 255 -11.32 2.84 2.79
C THR A 255 -12.38 2.68 3.88
N ALA A 256 -12.38 3.53 4.91
CA ALA A 256 -13.32 3.43 6.02
C ALA A 256 -14.79 3.61 5.57
N VAL A 257 -15.07 4.63 4.77
CA VAL A 257 -16.42 4.88 4.23
C VAL A 257 -16.81 3.80 3.23
N GLY A 258 -15.90 3.40 2.34
CA GLY A 258 -16.16 2.36 1.35
C GLY A 258 -16.40 1.00 1.98
N ALA A 259 -15.66 0.64 3.02
CA ALA A 259 -15.87 -0.60 3.78
C ALA A 259 -17.23 -0.62 4.48
N ALA A 260 -17.63 0.49 5.10
CA ALA A 260 -18.94 0.59 5.73
C ALA A 260 -20.10 0.45 4.72
N ARG A 261 -19.95 1.02 3.52
CA ARG A 261 -20.99 1.00 2.48
C ARG A 261 -21.04 -0.29 1.68
N LEU A 262 -19.88 -0.86 1.34
CA LEU A 262 -19.76 -2.00 0.42
C LEU A 262 -19.66 -3.35 1.15
N LEU A 263 -19.05 -3.36 2.34
CA LEU A 263 -18.86 -4.58 3.14
C LEU A 263 -19.78 -4.65 4.36
N GLY A 264 -20.50 -3.57 4.67
CA GLY A 264 -21.35 -3.49 5.85
C GLY A 264 -20.57 -3.44 7.16
N GLU A 265 -19.28 -3.07 7.13
CA GLU A 265 -18.46 -2.94 8.35
C GLU A 265 -18.94 -1.77 9.22
N GLU A 266 -18.99 -1.96 10.54
CA GLU A 266 -19.42 -0.90 11.45
C GLU A 266 -18.40 0.25 11.48
N LEU A 267 -18.83 1.44 11.06
CA LEU A 267 -18.01 2.65 11.15
C LEU A 267 -18.20 3.31 12.51
N GLY A 268 -17.53 2.75 13.53
CA GLY A 268 -17.49 3.33 14.86
C GLY A 268 -16.87 4.73 14.87
N TRP A 269 -17.27 5.55 15.85
CA TRP A 269 -16.77 6.92 15.99
C TRP A 269 -15.24 7.00 16.13
N VAL A 270 -14.64 6.02 16.82
CA VAL A 270 -13.18 5.91 16.96
C VAL A 270 -12.52 5.71 15.61
N THR A 271 -12.99 4.75 14.80
CA THR A 271 -12.43 4.47 13.47
C THR A 271 -12.60 5.66 12.52
N ALA A 272 -13.76 6.32 12.55
CA ALA A 272 -14.03 7.51 11.74
C ALA A 272 -13.10 8.68 12.10
N SER A 273 -13.04 9.04 13.39
CA SER A 273 -12.18 10.12 13.89
C SER A 273 -10.69 9.84 13.66
N THR A 274 -10.23 8.60 13.90
CA THR A 274 -8.85 8.20 13.60
C THR A 274 -8.54 8.30 12.10
N SER A 275 -9.44 7.84 11.23
CA SER A 275 -9.23 7.90 9.77
C SER A 275 -9.04 9.34 9.29
N LEU A 276 -9.83 10.28 9.83
CA LEU A 276 -9.69 11.71 9.55
C LEU A 276 -8.41 12.30 10.12
N LEU A 277 -8.07 11.95 11.37
CA LEU A 277 -6.86 12.43 12.04
C LEU A 277 -5.59 11.99 11.28
N VAL A 278 -5.55 10.73 10.84
CA VAL A 278 -4.46 10.17 10.05
C VAL A 278 -4.40 10.80 8.66
N ALA A 279 -5.54 11.04 8.01
CA ALA A 279 -5.57 11.77 6.73
C ALA A 279 -4.94 13.17 6.86
N ILE A 280 -5.35 13.93 7.88
CA ILE A 280 -4.77 15.25 8.18
C ILE A 280 -3.27 15.13 8.48
N GLY A 281 -2.88 14.12 9.25
CA GLY A 281 -1.49 13.82 9.56
C GLY A 281 -0.64 13.55 8.32
N ILE A 282 -1.12 12.72 7.39
CA ILE A 282 -0.44 12.46 6.10
C ILE A 282 -0.31 13.74 5.28
N ALA A 283 -1.36 14.59 5.27
CA ALA A 283 -1.34 15.84 4.53
C ALA A 283 -0.23 16.79 5.05
N PHE A 284 -0.12 16.93 6.38
CA PHE A 284 0.97 17.70 7.00
C PHE A 284 2.34 17.05 6.79
N ALA A 285 2.43 15.72 6.87
CA ALA A 285 3.67 14.97 6.64
C ALA A 285 4.17 15.08 5.18
N SER A 286 3.25 15.28 4.24
CA SER A 286 3.53 15.43 2.81
C SER A 286 3.68 16.89 2.38
N ALA A 287 3.52 17.85 3.29
CA ALA A 287 3.65 19.26 2.98
C ALA A 287 5.06 19.55 2.44
N PRO A 288 5.21 20.38 1.39
CA PRO A 288 6.52 20.75 0.86
C PRO A 288 7.40 21.28 2.00
N ARG A 289 8.64 20.75 2.10
CA ARG A 289 9.64 21.32 3.02
C ARG A 289 9.77 22.81 2.67
N ALA A 290 9.50 23.69 3.64
CA ALA A 290 9.86 25.09 3.47
C ALA A 290 11.36 25.12 3.16
N SER A 291 11.72 25.69 2.02
CA SER A 291 13.10 25.75 1.53
C SER A 291 13.95 26.51 2.55
N GLY A 292 14.55 25.80 3.49
CA GLY A 292 15.73 26.26 4.20
C GLY A 292 16.87 26.32 3.18
N GLY A 293 17.45 27.50 3.00
CA GLY A 293 18.53 27.76 2.06
C GLY A 293 19.75 26.83 2.25
N PRO A 294 20.70 26.88 1.29
CA PRO A 294 21.75 25.88 1.15
C PRO A 294 22.60 25.72 2.42
N ARG A 295 22.91 24.47 2.74
CA ARG A 295 24.07 24.07 3.55
C ARG A 295 24.79 22.95 2.83
#